data_AF-A0A134BBC0-F1
#
_entry.id   AF-A0A134BBC0-F1
#
_cell.length_a   1.000
_cell.length_b   1.000
_cell.length_c   1.000
_cell.angle_alpha   90.00
_cell.angle_beta   90.00
_cell.angle_gamma   90.00
#
_symmetry.space_group_name_H-M   'P 1'
#
loop_
_entity.id
_entity.type
_entity.pdbx_description
1 polymer ?
#
loop_
_entity_poly.entity_id
_entity_poly.type
_entity_poly.pdbx_seq_one_letter_code
_entity_poly.pdbx_strand_id
1 'polypeptide(L)' 'MIMKQNNKQELSYFRLKLRSYMSEHHPERLKDKEFITARADMALTAYCDAV' A
#
# COMPACT_ATOMS: atom_id res chain seq x y z
N MET A 1 -17.31 13.90 2.10
CA MET A 1 -16.64 13.35 0.90
C MET A 1 -15.11 13.38 0.96
N ILE A 2 -14.47 14.19 1.83
CA ILE A 2 -13.01 14.40 1.86
C ILE A 2 -12.21 13.15 2.31
N MET A 3 -12.66 12.42 3.33
CA MET A 3 -11.95 11.23 3.86
C MET A 3 -11.74 10.13 2.80
N LYS A 4 -12.73 9.88 1.92
CA LYS A 4 -12.64 8.86 0.87
C LYS A 4 -11.57 9.17 -0.17
N GLN A 5 -11.30 10.44 -0.45
CA GLN A 5 -10.25 10.85 -1.41
C GLN A 5 -8.87 10.72 -0.80
N ASN A 6 -8.69 11.16 0.45
CA ASN A 6 -7.42 11.00 1.18
C ASN A 6 -7.06 9.52 1.29
N ASN A 7 -8.01 8.66 1.69
CA ASN A 7 -7.74 7.22 1.81
C ASN A 7 -7.29 6.59 0.48
N LYS A 8 -7.80 7.06 -0.66
CA LYS A 8 -7.39 6.56 -1.99
C LYS A 8 -5.97 7.03 -2.36
N GLN A 9 -5.61 8.26 -1.99
CA GLN A 9 -4.26 8.79 -2.20
C GLN A 9 -3.25 8.09 -1.30
N GLU A 10 -3.54 7.95 0.00
CA GLU A 10 -2.71 7.22 0.96
C GLU A 10 -2.53 5.76 0.53
N LEU A 11 -3.59 5.09 0.09
CA LEU A 11 -3.49 3.73 -0.43
C LEU A 11 -2.56 3.65 -1.66
N SER A 12 -2.67 4.62 -2.56
CA SER A 12 -1.81 4.67 -3.74
C SER A 12 -0.35 4.92 -3.35
N TYR A 13 -0.11 5.75 -2.34
CA TYR A 13 1.21 6.00 -1.76
C TYR A 13 1.80 4.72 -1.14
N PHE A 14 1.05 4.00 -0.30
CA PHE A 14 1.50 2.74 0.31
C PHE A 14 1.79 1.67 -0.74
N ARG A 15 0.96 1.55 -1.78
CA ARG A 15 1.20 0.62 -2.91
C ARG A 15 2.49 0.97 -3.66
N LEU A 16 2.72 2.25 -3.94
CA LEU A 16 3.93 2.68 -4.66
C LEU A 16 5.19 2.39 -3.83
N LYS A 17 5.18 2.77 -2.55
CA LYS A 17 6.31 2.57 -1.63
C LYS A 17 6.63 1.08 -1.45
N LEU A 18 5.60 0.24 -1.30
CA LEU A 18 5.75 -1.21 -1.19
C LEU A 18 6.35 -1.83 -2.46
N ARG A 19 5.93 -1.37 -3.64
CA ARG A 19 6.49 -1.85 -4.91
C ARG A 19 7.94 -1.43 -5.09
N SER A 20 8.34 -0.22 -4.69
CA SER A 20 9.75 0.19 -4.73
C SER A 20 10.61 -0.73 -3.87
N TYR A 21 10.19 -0.94 -2.61
CA TYR A 21 10.89 -1.82 -1.67
C TYR A 21 11.04 -3.25 -2.19
N MET A 22 9.98 -3.82 -2.78
CA MET A 22 10.05 -5.15 -3.40
C MET A 22 10.94 -5.19 -4.63
N SER A 23 10.95 -4.14 -5.45
CA SER A 23 11.83 -4.10 -6.62
C SER A 23 13.30 -4.15 -6.23
N GLU A 24 13.64 -3.58 -5.08
CA GLU A 24 15.01 -3.52 -4.57
C GLU A 24 15.41 -4.81 -3.83
N HIS A 25 14.51 -5.43 -3.07
CA HIS A 25 14.84 -6.55 -2.18
C HIS A 25 14.24 -7.91 -2.57
N HIS A 26 13.06 -7.92 -3.22
CA HIS A 26 12.27 -9.12 -3.50
C HIS A 26 11.52 -9.02 -4.84
N PRO A 27 12.23 -8.90 -5.98
CA PRO A 27 11.62 -8.67 -7.29
C PRO A 27 10.70 -9.83 -7.73
N GLU A 28 10.90 -11.03 -7.21
CA GLU A 28 10.04 -12.19 -7.44
C GLU A 28 8.61 -11.99 -6.89
N ARG A 29 8.47 -11.22 -5.80
CA ARG A 29 7.18 -10.94 -5.15
C ARG A 29 6.40 -9.80 -5.80
N LEU A 30 7.00 -9.05 -6.72
CA LEU A 30 6.30 -7.99 -7.46
C LEU A 30 5.16 -8.50 -8.34
N LYS A 31 5.21 -9.78 -8.73
CA LYS A 31 4.18 -10.43 -9.55
C LYS A 31 2.94 -10.78 -8.73
N ASP A 32 3.08 -10.85 -7.41
CA ASP A 32 1.99 -11.18 -6.49
C ASP A 32 1.16 -9.93 -6.18
N LYS A 33 0.18 -9.69 -7.06
CA LYS A 33 -0.74 -8.55 -6.94
C LYS A 33 -1.63 -8.65 -5.71
N GLU A 34 -1.98 -9.86 -5.28
CA GLU A 34 -2.80 -10.08 -4.08
C GLU A 34 -2.00 -9.69 -2.84
N PHE A 35 -0.74 -10.12 -2.75
CA PHE A 35 0.16 -9.73 -1.66
C PHE A 35 0.35 -8.21 -1.58
N ILE A 36 0.61 -7.56 -2.72
CA ILE A 36 0.80 -6.09 -2.77
C ILE A 36 -0.48 -5.37 -2.33
N THR A 37 -1.64 -5.85 -2.77
CA THR A 37 -2.95 -5.26 -2.42
C THR A 37 -3.21 -5.42 -0.93
N ALA A 38 -3.14 -6.65 -0.41
CA ALA A 38 -3.40 -6.93 1.00
C ALA A 38 -2.47 -6.14 1.94
N ARG A 39 -1.18 -6.03 1.57
CA ARG A 39 -0.20 -5.30 2.38
C ARG A 39 -0.41 -3.79 2.37
N ALA A 40 -0.77 -3.23 1.23
CA ALA A 40 -1.08 -1.80 1.16
C ALA A 40 -2.39 -1.46 1.88
N ASP A 41 -3.39 -2.33 1.80
CA ASP A 41 -4.66 -2.16 2.51
C ASP A 41 -4.43 -2.24 4.02
N MET A 42 -3.61 -3.18 4.51
CA MET A 42 -3.20 -3.24 5.93
C MET A 42 -2.42 -2.00 6.37
N ALA A 43 -1.52 -1.48 5.53
CA ALA A 43 -0.77 -0.26 5.84
C ALA A 43 -1.69 0.96 5.96
N LEU A 44 -2.71 1.05 5.09
CA LEU A 44 -3.74 2.08 5.19
C LEU A 44 -4.55 1.95 6.47
N THR A 45 -5.00 0.74 6.82
CA THR A 45 -5.73 0.49 8.08
C THR A 45 -4.90 0.92 9.29
N ALA A 46 -3.63 0.49 9.36
CA ALA A 46 -2.74 0.87 10.45
C ALA A 46 -2.52 2.40 10.55
N TYR A 47 -2.44 3.08 9.41
CA TYR A 47 -2.36 4.55 9.38
C TYR A 47 -3.66 5.20 9.87
N CYS A 48 -4.82 4.72 9.42
CA CYS A 48 -6.12 5.21 9.88
C CYS A 48 -6.35 4.96 11.37
N ASP A 49 -5.87 3.85 11.92
CA ASP A 49 -6.00 3.51 13.34
C ASP A 49 -5.07 4.35 14.24
N ALA A 50 -3.97 4.88 13.68
CA ALA A 50 -2.97 5.65 14.41
C ALA A 50 -3.23 7.18 14.43
N VAL A 51 -4.15 7.67 13.60
CA VAL A 51 -4.52 9.10 13.45
C VAL A 51 -5.82 9.38 14.18
#